data_AF-A0A3A4KD56-F1
#
_entry.id   AF-A0A3A4KD56-F1
#
_cell.length_a   1.000
_cell.length_b   1.000
_cell.length_c   1.000
_cell.angle_alpha   90.00
_cell.angle_beta   90.00
_cell.angle_gamma   90.00
#
_symmetry.space_group_name_H-M   'P 1'
#
loop_
_entity.id
_entity.type
_entity.pdbx_description
1 polymer ?
#
loop_
_entity_poly.entity_id
_entity_poly.type
_entity_poly.pdbx_seq_one_letter_code
_entity_poly.pdbx_strand_id
1 'polypeptide(L)'
;MVFFAVVLMIAVFASVPVSGSAQASYQPCTNYRVTTQWGRVEVDTRPAGADSIGNIAWAMFLNDISHTPGRYDYQVLVNGKSILTDTVHKDDNLHMTIPRYQRGHYVYESGDEIQVIASHAPGDVLYVTPINRCTVPYTAG
;
A
#
# COMPACT_ATOMS: atom_id res chain seq x y z
N MET A 1 -2.53 -49.82 -58.21
CA MET A 1 -2.03 -49.57 -56.84
C MET A 1 -1.68 -48.10 -56.74
N VAL A 2 -2.44 -47.33 -55.96
CA VAL A 2 -2.15 -45.91 -55.70
C VAL A 2 -1.95 -45.79 -54.19
N PHE A 3 -0.73 -45.45 -53.78
CA PHE A 3 -0.36 -45.25 -52.38
C PHE A 3 -0.89 -43.89 -51.91
N PHE A 4 -1.80 -43.88 -50.93
CA PHE A 4 -2.20 -42.67 -50.20
C PHE A 4 -1.18 -42.43 -49.08
N ALA A 5 -0.42 -41.33 -49.17
CA ALA A 5 0.44 -40.86 -48.09
C ALA A 5 -0.38 -39.96 -47.15
N VAL A 6 -0.57 -40.40 -45.91
CA VAL A 6 -1.16 -39.59 -44.82
C VAL A 6 -0.03 -38.75 -44.22
N VAL A 7 -0.09 -37.43 -44.38
CA VAL A 7 0.82 -36.49 -43.72
C VAL A 7 0.22 -36.11 -42.37
N LEU A 8 0.76 -36.69 -41.29
CA LEU A 8 0.41 -36.35 -39.92
C LEU A 8 1.19 -35.08 -39.50
N MET A 9 0.53 -33.92 -39.50
CA MET A 9 1.08 -32.70 -38.89
C MET A 9 1.01 -32.83 -37.36
N ILE A 10 2.16 -33.05 -36.73
CA ILE A 10 2.31 -32.94 -35.27
C ILE A 10 2.49 -31.46 -34.94
N ALA A 11 1.42 -30.82 -34.45
CA ALA A 11 1.49 -29.47 -33.88
C ALA A 11 2.18 -29.54 -32.50
N VAL A 12 3.46 -29.17 -32.46
CA VAL A 12 4.21 -29.02 -31.21
C VAL A 12 3.78 -27.71 -30.54
N PHE A 13 2.89 -27.79 -29.56
CA PHE A 13 2.57 -26.65 -28.69
C PHE A 13 3.74 -26.43 -27.72
N ALA A 14 4.61 -25.45 -28.02
CA ALA A 14 5.60 -24.98 -27.08
C ALA A 14 4.90 -24.18 -25.97
N SER A 15 4.64 -24.81 -24.82
CA SER A 15 4.18 -24.13 -23.61
C SER A 15 5.31 -23.22 -23.10
N VAL A 16 5.18 -21.92 -23.31
CA VAL A 16 6.03 -20.91 -22.66
C VAL A 16 5.70 -20.89 -21.17
N PRO A 17 6.67 -21.11 -20.26
CA PRO A 17 6.43 -20.87 -18.84
C PRO A 17 6.21 -19.37 -18.65
N VAL A 18 5.01 -19.01 -18.19
CA VAL A 18 4.75 -17.66 -17.68
C VAL A 18 5.52 -17.54 -16.37
N SER A 19 6.69 -16.89 -16.43
CA SER A 19 7.42 -16.48 -15.24
C SER A 19 6.57 -15.46 -14.49
N GLY A 20 5.91 -15.89 -13.42
CA GLY A 20 5.29 -14.97 -12.48
C GLY A 20 6.36 -14.07 -11.89
N SER A 21 6.17 -12.76 -11.95
CA SER A 21 7.04 -11.81 -11.25
C SER A 21 6.93 -12.07 -9.76
N ALA A 22 7.98 -12.63 -9.15
CA ALA A 22 8.13 -12.62 -7.71
C ALA A 22 8.20 -11.14 -7.29
N GLN A 23 7.10 -10.60 -6.75
CA GLN A 23 7.13 -9.27 -6.14
C GLN A 23 8.10 -9.34 -4.96
N ALA A 24 9.12 -8.48 -4.96
CA ALA A 24 9.95 -8.27 -3.79
C ALA A 24 9.01 -7.92 -2.61
N SER A 25 9.14 -8.64 -1.49
CA SER A 25 8.31 -8.40 -0.32
C SER A 25 8.49 -6.96 0.16
N TYR A 26 7.40 -6.22 0.33
CA TYR A 26 7.47 -4.88 0.91
C TYR A 26 8.00 -4.96 2.35
N GLN A 27 8.56 -3.85 2.84
CA GLN A 27 8.97 -3.75 4.25
C GLN A 27 7.74 -3.99 5.13
N PRO A 28 7.88 -4.61 6.32
CA PRO A 28 6.77 -4.77 7.24
C PRO A 28 6.17 -3.41 7.64
N CYS A 29 4.86 -3.34 7.90
CA CYS A 29 4.21 -2.13 8.41
C CYS A 29 4.56 -1.79 9.88
N THR A 30 5.68 -2.31 10.39
CA THR A 30 6.16 -2.11 11.76
C THR A 30 7.41 -1.24 11.72
N ASN A 31 7.35 -0.06 12.34
CA ASN A 31 8.43 0.94 12.32
C ASN A 31 8.94 1.30 10.90
N TYR A 32 8.07 1.31 9.90
CA TYR A 32 8.43 1.69 8.54
C TYR A 32 8.50 3.21 8.40
N ARG A 33 9.60 3.70 7.82
CA ARG A 33 9.82 5.13 7.58
C ARG A 33 10.41 5.37 6.20
N VAL A 34 9.89 6.38 5.51
CA VAL A 34 10.48 6.92 4.28
C VAL A 34 10.75 8.40 4.48
N THR A 35 11.99 8.82 4.26
CA THR A 35 12.39 10.23 4.36
C THR A 35 12.65 10.80 2.97
N THR A 36 12.24 12.04 2.75
CA THR A 36 12.48 12.83 1.54
C THR A 36 13.08 14.18 1.93
N GLN A 37 13.47 14.98 0.94
CA GLN A 37 13.96 16.34 1.21
C GLN A 37 12.88 17.27 1.81
N TRP A 38 11.60 16.97 1.60
CA TRP A 38 10.49 17.81 2.04
C TRP A 38 9.86 17.37 3.37
N GLY A 39 10.20 16.18 3.85
CA GLY A 39 9.49 15.57 4.96
C GLY A 39 9.71 14.07 5.09
N ARG A 40 8.86 13.42 5.86
CA ARG A 40 8.89 11.96 6.03
C ARG A 40 7.50 11.36 6.15
N VAL A 41 7.38 10.09 5.79
CA VAL A 41 6.22 9.24 6.05
C VAL A 41 6.61 8.19 7.07
N GLU A 42 5.74 7.95 8.04
CA GLU A 42 5.90 6.91 9.06
C GLU A 42 4.67 6.00 9.08
N VAL A 43 4.91 4.71 9.21
CA VAL A 43 3.88 3.68 9.30
C VAL A 43 4.25 2.72 10.42
N ASP A 44 3.29 2.45 11.31
CA ASP A 44 3.52 1.52 12.41
C ASP A 44 2.23 0.77 12.79
N THR A 45 2.37 -0.50 13.15
CA THR A 45 1.30 -1.27 13.77
C THR A 45 1.04 -0.78 15.18
N ARG A 46 -0.22 -0.73 15.59
CA ARG A 46 -0.69 -0.31 16.92
C ARG A 46 -1.48 -1.47 17.53
N PRO A 47 -0.80 -2.41 18.21
CA PRO A 47 -1.42 -3.57 18.84
C PRO A 47 -2.54 -3.15 19.82
N ALA A 48 -3.57 -4.00 19.93
CA ALA A 48 -4.68 -3.77 20.84
C ALA A 48 -5.18 -5.10 21.42
N GLY A 49 -5.12 -5.24 22.75
CA GLY A 49 -5.51 -6.48 23.43
C GLY A 49 -4.67 -7.67 22.96
N ALA A 50 -5.34 -8.73 22.49
CA ALA A 50 -4.68 -9.91 21.93
C ALA A 50 -4.34 -9.79 20.42
N ASP A 51 -4.79 -8.72 19.75
CA ASP A 51 -4.42 -8.47 18.34
C ASP A 51 -3.08 -7.72 18.30
N SER A 52 -2.03 -8.44 17.93
CA SER A 52 -0.65 -7.95 17.81
C SER A 52 -0.42 -7.06 16.59
N ILE A 53 -1.37 -6.97 15.65
CA ILE A 53 -1.41 -5.94 14.60
C ILE A 53 -2.21 -4.74 15.10
N GLY A 54 -3.40 -5.01 15.65
CA GLY A 54 -4.37 -4.01 16.08
C GLY A 54 -4.79 -3.10 14.93
N ASN A 55 -4.25 -1.88 14.86
CA ASN A 55 -4.48 -0.94 13.75
C ASN A 55 -3.18 -0.50 13.10
N ILE A 56 -3.23 0.16 11.94
CA ILE A 56 -2.05 0.79 11.35
C ILE A 56 -2.11 2.30 11.56
N ALA A 57 -1.13 2.85 12.24
CA ALA A 57 -0.89 4.28 12.28
C ALA A 57 -0.09 4.70 11.05
N TRP A 58 -0.51 5.78 10.40
CA TRP A 58 0.18 6.37 9.27
C TRP A 58 0.28 7.88 9.48
N ALA A 59 1.45 8.46 9.20
CA ALA A 59 1.66 9.90 9.31
C ALA A 59 2.58 10.44 8.23
N MET A 60 2.25 11.62 7.70
CA MET A 60 3.07 12.43 6.82
C MET A 60 3.46 13.71 7.54
N PHE A 61 4.76 13.92 7.66
CA PHE A 61 5.35 15.10 8.28
C PHE A 61 6.04 15.95 7.22
N LEU A 62 5.75 17.25 7.22
CA LEU A 62 6.48 18.25 6.44
C LEU A 62 7.61 18.85 7.27
N ASN A 63 8.75 19.10 6.62
CA ASN A 63 9.89 19.75 7.26
C ASN A 63 9.66 21.25 7.46
N ASP A 64 8.99 21.91 6.50
CA ASP A 64 8.61 23.32 6.62
C ASP A 64 7.27 23.42 7.35
N ILE A 65 7.33 23.79 8.63
CA ILE A 65 6.13 23.89 9.48
C ILE A 65 5.18 24.98 9.03
N SER A 66 5.66 26.02 8.34
CA SER A 66 4.81 27.11 7.84
C SER A 66 3.84 26.64 6.75
N HIS A 67 4.20 25.53 6.10
CA HIS A 67 3.40 24.85 5.10
C HIS A 67 2.54 23.73 5.68
N THR A 68 2.41 23.62 7.00
CA THR A 68 1.55 22.57 7.60
C THR A 68 0.06 22.86 7.42
N PRO A 69 -0.42 24.12 7.62
CA PRO A 69 -1.82 24.43 7.38
C PRO A 69 -2.18 24.30 5.91
N GLY A 70 -3.16 23.48 5.60
CA GLY A 70 -3.61 23.31 4.22
C GLY A 70 -4.54 22.13 4.02
N ARG A 71 -4.79 21.83 2.75
CA ARG A 71 -5.63 20.71 2.35
C ARG A 71 -4.78 19.46 2.15
N TYR A 72 -5.26 18.34 2.67
CA TYR A 72 -4.74 17.02 2.40
C TYR A 72 -5.76 16.21 1.60
N ASP A 73 -5.31 15.61 0.52
CA ASP A 73 -6.08 14.66 -0.29
C ASP A 73 -5.40 13.30 -0.17
N TYR A 74 -6.11 12.27 0.28
CA TYR A 74 -5.52 10.96 0.53
C TYR A 74 -6.41 9.78 0.16
N GLN A 75 -5.76 8.67 -0.16
CA GLN A 75 -6.38 7.39 -0.48
C GLN A 75 -5.62 6.27 0.23
N VAL A 76 -6.37 5.39 0.91
CA VAL A 76 -5.84 4.17 1.52
C VAL A 76 -6.24 2.98 0.66
N LEU A 77 -5.26 2.15 0.31
CA LEU A 77 -5.44 0.94 -0.47
C LEU A 77 -4.96 -0.29 0.31
N VAL A 78 -5.72 -1.36 0.18
CA VAL A 78 -5.37 -2.72 0.64
C VAL A 78 -5.28 -3.61 -0.60
N ASN A 79 -4.12 -4.21 -0.85
CA ASN A 79 -3.87 -5.04 -2.05
C ASN A 79 -4.27 -4.31 -3.35
N GLY A 80 -3.96 -3.02 -3.44
CA GLY A 80 -4.31 -2.17 -4.59
C GLY A 80 -5.78 -1.76 -4.70
N LYS A 81 -6.66 -2.20 -3.79
CA LYS A 81 -8.07 -1.78 -3.73
C LYS A 81 -8.25 -0.64 -2.73
N SER A 82 -8.83 0.47 -3.16
CA SER A 82 -9.15 1.57 -2.26
C SER A 82 -10.20 1.14 -1.24
N ILE A 83 -9.92 1.38 0.04
CA ILE A 83 -10.85 1.20 1.16
C ILE A 83 -11.32 2.55 1.74
N LEU A 84 -10.57 3.61 1.48
CA LEU A 84 -10.86 4.98 1.91
C LEU A 84 -10.27 5.97 0.89
N THR A 85 -11.03 7.00 0.56
CA THR A 85 -10.57 8.19 -0.16
C THR A 85 -11.25 9.38 0.48
N ASP A 86 -10.48 10.40 0.83
CA ASP A 86 -10.99 11.52 1.61
C ASP A 86 -10.13 12.78 1.43
N THR A 87 -10.70 13.93 1.80
CA THR A 87 -10.09 15.25 1.74
C THR A 87 -10.31 15.96 3.07
N VAL A 88 -9.25 16.42 3.71
CA VAL A 88 -9.31 17.12 5.01
C VAL A 88 -8.50 18.40 5.00
N HIS A 89 -8.95 19.41 5.73
CA HIS A 89 -8.16 20.61 6.02
C HIS A 89 -7.65 20.51 7.46
N LYS A 90 -6.34 20.68 7.64
CA LYS A 90 -5.69 20.61 8.95
C LYS A 90 -4.72 21.77 9.08
N ASP A 91 -4.47 22.18 10.31
CA ASP A 91 -3.41 23.12 10.71
C ASP A 91 -2.15 22.40 11.20
N ASP A 92 -2.21 21.08 11.33
CA ASP A 92 -1.11 20.19 11.70
C ASP A 92 -0.88 19.06 10.67
N ASN A 93 0.20 18.31 10.87
CA ASN A 93 0.62 17.24 9.96
C ASN A 93 -0.47 16.16 9.82
N LEU A 94 -0.61 15.58 8.63
CA LEU A 94 -1.57 14.50 8.41
C LEU A 94 -1.13 13.24 9.16
N HIS A 95 -1.98 12.81 10.08
CA HIS A 95 -1.85 11.56 10.79
C HIS A 95 -3.21 10.88 10.82
N MET A 96 -3.22 9.56 10.66
CA MET A 96 -4.43 8.77 10.67
C MET A 96 -4.18 7.40 11.27
N THR A 97 -5.25 6.81 11.78
CA THR A 97 -5.31 5.39 12.08
C THR A 97 -6.13 4.74 10.98
N ILE A 98 -5.64 3.63 10.44
CA ILE A 98 -6.36 2.75 9.53
C ILE A 98 -6.81 1.57 10.40
N PRO A 99 -8.08 1.52 10.83
CA PRO A 99 -8.54 0.43 11.68
C PRO A 99 -8.57 -0.90 10.91
N ARG A 100 -8.12 -1.98 11.53
CA ARG A 100 -8.17 -3.32 10.91
C ARG A 100 -9.59 -3.88 10.89
N TYR A 101 -10.35 -3.68 11.96
CA TYR A 101 -11.74 -4.12 12.06
C TYR A 101 -12.69 -2.92 11.92
N GLN A 102 -13.52 -2.92 10.89
CA GLN A 102 -14.47 -1.86 10.60
C GLN A 102 -15.80 -2.44 10.16
N ARG A 103 -16.91 -1.84 10.62
CA ARG A 103 -18.27 -2.20 10.15
C ARG A 103 -18.54 -3.72 10.19
N GLY A 104 -18.07 -4.39 11.25
CA GLY A 104 -18.31 -5.81 11.48
C GLY A 104 -17.37 -6.78 10.76
N HIS A 105 -16.35 -6.32 10.03
CA HIS A 105 -15.40 -7.18 9.32
C HIS A 105 -13.97 -6.64 9.35
N TYR A 106 -13.00 -7.52 9.09
CA TYR A 106 -11.61 -7.10 8.89
C TYR A 106 -11.43 -6.56 7.47
N VAL A 107 -10.83 -5.38 7.36
CA VAL A 107 -10.54 -4.71 6.08
C VAL A 107 -9.16 -5.04 5.53
N TYR A 108 -8.29 -5.62 6.35
CA TYR A 108 -7.02 -6.22 5.95
C TYR A 108 -6.57 -7.27 6.97
N GLU A 109 -5.73 -8.20 6.52
CA GLU A 109 -5.18 -9.32 7.28
C GLU A 109 -3.65 -9.34 7.22
N SER A 110 -3.03 -10.22 8.01
CA SER A 110 -1.60 -10.49 7.93
C SER A 110 -1.20 -10.89 6.51
N GLY A 111 -0.12 -10.30 5.99
CA GLY A 111 0.35 -10.52 4.63
C GLY A 111 -0.22 -9.58 3.57
N ASP A 112 -1.27 -8.81 3.88
CA ASP A 112 -1.81 -7.83 2.94
C ASP A 112 -0.83 -6.67 2.71
N GLU A 113 -0.89 -6.08 1.52
CA GLU A 113 -0.22 -4.82 1.21
C GLU A 113 -1.07 -3.63 1.67
N ILE A 114 -0.45 -2.70 2.39
CA ILE A 114 -1.01 -1.41 2.71
C ILE A 114 -0.27 -0.33 1.92
N GLN A 115 -1.05 0.48 1.20
CA GLN A 115 -0.57 1.67 0.52
C GLN A 115 -1.41 2.87 0.95
N VAL A 116 -0.75 4.00 1.22
CA VAL A 116 -1.44 5.28 1.37
C VAL A 116 -0.88 6.23 0.35
N ILE A 117 -1.71 6.77 -0.53
CA ILE A 117 -1.32 7.83 -1.45
C ILE A 117 -1.85 9.12 -0.85
N ALA A 118 -0.99 10.08 -0.55
CA ALA A 118 -1.44 11.36 -0.03
C ALA A 118 -0.73 12.52 -0.73
N SER A 119 -1.43 13.64 -0.78
CA SER A 119 -0.88 14.92 -1.19
C SER A 119 -1.31 16.02 -0.24
N HIS A 120 -0.52 17.08 -0.16
CA HIS A 120 -0.77 18.23 0.66
C HIS A 120 -0.57 19.51 -0.14
N ALA A 121 -1.55 20.40 -0.11
CA ALA A 121 -1.55 21.67 -0.82
C ALA A 121 -1.69 22.84 0.18
N PRO A 122 -0.58 23.44 0.63
CA PRO A 122 -0.58 24.70 1.35
C PRO A 122 -0.49 25.84 0.33
N GLY A 123 -1.64 26.41 -0.04
CA GLY A 123 -1.71 27.46 -1.07
C GLY A 123 -1.24 26.95 -2.43
N ASP A 124 -0.17 27.56 -2.96
CA ASP A 124 0.34 27.32 -4.32
C ASP A 124 1.43 26.23 -4.39
N VAL A 125 1.77 25.59 -3.26
CA VAL A 125 2.74 24.48 -3.21
C VAL A 125 1.99 23.15 -3.23
N LEU A 126 2.59 22.09 -3.78
CA LEU A 126 2.07 20.73 -3.71
C LEU A 126 3.15 19.76 -3.24
N TYR A 127 2.86 19.07 -2.14
CA TYR A 127 3.65 17.96 -1.63
C TYR A 127 2.93 16.65 -1.95
N VAL A 128 3.66 15.63 -2.38
CA VAL A 128 3.11 14.30 -2.64
C VAL A 128 3.96 13.29 -1.89
N THR A 129 3.31 12.30 -1.27
CA THR A 129 4.04 11.26 -0.56
C THR A 129 4.90 10.45 -1.54
N PRO A 130 6.11 10.02 -1.13
CA PRO A 130 6.85 9.01 -1.88
C PRO A 130 6.03 7.71 -1.93
N ILE A 131 6.42 6.76 -2.78
CA ILE A 131 5.80 5.42 -2.76
C ILE A 131 6.01 4.80 -1.36
N ASN A 132 4.93 4.71 -0.59
CA ASN A 132 4.91 4.08 0.74
C ASN A 132 4.00 2.86 0.72
N ARG A 133 4.61 1.69 0.58
CA ARG A 133 3.95 0.39 0.61
C ARG A 133 4.60 -0.48 1.66
N CYS A 134 3.80 -1.13 2.47
CA CYS A 134 4.28 -2.06 3.48
C CYS A 134 3.40 -3.29 3.52
N THR A 135 3.95 -4.40 4.01
CA THR A 135 3.21 -5.65 4.22
C THR A 135 2.82 -5.75 5.69
N VAL A 136 1.53 -6.05 5.96
CA VAL A 136 1.05 -6.31 7.31
C VAL A 136 1.82 -7.51 7.87
N PRO A 137 2.51 -7.38 9.02
CA PRO A 137 3.37 -8.45 9.52
C PRO A 137 2.57 -9.70 9.85
N TYR A 138 3.12 -10.87 9.52
CA TYR A 138 2.66 -12.12 10.13
C TYR A 138 3.13 -12.13 11.58
N THR A 139 2.18 -12.15 12.50
CA THR A 139 2.48 -12.33 13.91
C THR A 139 2.63 -13.83 14.16
N ALA A 140 3.70 -14.24 14.84
CA ALA A 140 3.73 -15.57 15.44
C ALA A 140 2.56 -15.63 16.44
N GLY A 141 1.64 -16.58 16.22
CA GLY A 141 0.51 -16.82 17.12
C GLY A 141 0.96 -17.27 18.50
#